data_AF-A0A1V9YSM3-F1
#
_entry.id   AF-A0A1V9YSM3-F1
#
_cell.length_a   1.000
_cell.length_b   1.000
_cell.length_c   1.000
_cell.angle_alpha   90.00
_cell.angle_beta   90.00
_cell.angle_gamma   90.00
#
_symmetry.space_group_name_H-M   'P 1'
#
loop_
_entity.id
_entity.type
_entity.pdbx_description
1 polymer ?
#
loop_
_entity_poly.entity_id
_entity_poly.type
_entity_poly.pdbx_seq_one_letter_code
_entity_poly.pdbx_strand_id
1 'polypeptide(L)'
;MTDDATDKSPIVRLTGFQLPYSRDQYISCAGHLLSSAALYACLTAMVAQSQTNPVLADYQSKERYIVIALLVHLVIMILLLYAWYSCESCDPGEMSEEPKPWFGIVMKGPRWEKTKYCAVCRKTVPGMDHHCTWLNTCVGRKNYAQFFTIAICGTILPLNAKDS
;
A
#
# COMPACT_ATOMS: atom_id res chain seq x y z
N MET A 1 19.12 -44.70 -6.71
CA MET A 1 19.46 -43.28 -6.99
C MET A 1 18.24 -42.72 -7.70
N THR A 2 17.33 -42.11 -6.94
CA THR A 2 16.09 -41.55 -7.50
C THR A 2 16.44 -40.17 -8.04
N ASP A 3 16.46 -40.04 -9.36
CA ASP A 3 16.60 -38.75 -10.01
C ASP A 3 15.36 -37.91 -9.67
N ASP A 4 15.56 -36.96 -8.75
CA ASP A 4 14.60 -35.92 -8.41
C ASP A 4 14.51 -34.97 -9.62
N ALA A 5 13.67 -35.34 -10.57
CA ALA A 5 13.29 -34.49 -11.69
C ALA A 5 12.55 -33.27 -11.12
N THR A 6 13.32 -32.24 -10.76
CA THR A 6 12.79 -30.92 -10.39
C THR A 6 11.63 -30.56 -11.33
N ASP A 7 10.44 -30.45 -10.76
CA ASP A 7 9.23 -30.08 -11.49
C ASP A 7 9.49 -28.78 -12.24
N LYS A 8 9.57 -28.86 -13.57
CA LYS A 8 9.82 -27.71 -14.46
C LYS A 8 8.55 -26.88 -14.68
N SER A 9 7.50 -27.09 -13.89
CA SER A 9 6.28 -26.33 -14.02
C SER A 9 6.56 -24.83 -13.86
N PRO A 10 6.07 -23.98 -14.78
CA PRO A 10 6.27 -22.55 -14.69
C PRO A 10 5.64 -22.00 -13.40
N ILE A 11 6.45 -21.33 -12.57
CA ILE A 11 5.98 -20.73 -11.30
C ILE A 11 4.79 -19.79 -11.57
N VAL A 12 3.69 -20.02 -10.86
CA VAL A 12 2.50 -19.17 -10.84
C VAL A 12 2.60 -18.22 -9.65
N ARG A 13 2.36 -16.93 -9.92
CA ARG A 13 2.38 -15.89 -8.88
C ARG A 13 1.00 -15.73 -8.25
N LEU A 14 0.88 -16.18 -7.02
CA LEU A 14 -0.24 -16.01 -6.10
C LEU A 14 -0.27 -14.60 -5.48
N THR A 15 0.84 -14.09 -4.96
CA THR A 15 0.86 -12.81 -4.21
C THR A 15 2.01 -11.88 -4.61
N GLY A 16 1.99 -10.64 -4.11
CA GLY A 16 3.05 -9.65 -4.30
C GLY A 16 4.36 -10.01 -3.61
N PHE A 17 4.28 -10.78 -2.53
CA PHE A 17 5.43 -11.20 -1.72
C PHE A 17 6.19 -12.42 -2.27
N GLN A 18 5.87 -12.89 -3.47
CA GLN A 18 6.61 -13.97 -4.09
C GLN A 18 7.80 -13.45 -4.91
N LEU A 19 8.90 -14.19 -4.87
CA LEU A 19 10.06 -13.93 -5.71
C LEU A 19 9.77 -14.28 -7.19
N PRO A 20 10.41 -13.59 -8.15
CA PRO A 20 11.28 -12.42 -7.96
C PRO A 20 10.48 -11.15 -7.66
N TYR A 21 11.06 -10.25 -6.88
CA TYR A 21 10.50 -8.91 -6.65
C TYR A 21 10.78 -7.99 -7.83
N SER A 22 9.83 -7.10 -8.14
CA SER A 22 10.03 -6.10 -9.18
C SER A 22 10.91 -4.95 -8.65
N ARG A 23 11.65 -4.27 -9.53
CA ARG A 23 12.39 -3.05 -9.16
C ARG A 23 11.45 -2.00 -8.54
N ASP A 24 10.26 -1.85 -9.11
CA ASP A 24 9.28 -0.85 -8.70
C ASP A 24 8.74 -1.15 -7.28
N GLN A 25 8.60 -2.43 -6.91
CA GLN A 25 8.21 -2.84 -5.56
C GLN A 25 9.26 -2.47 -4.53
N TYR A 26 10.55 -2.65 -4.84
CA TYR A 26 11.63 -2.18 -3.97
C TYR A 26 11.59 -0.67 -3.78
N ILE A 27 11.37 0.09 -4.87
CA ILE A 27 11.25 1.55 -4.81
C ILE A 27 10.05 1.97 -3.96
N SER A 28 8.90 1.32 -4.14
CA SER A 28 7.69 1.58 -3.33
C SER A 28 7.95 1.34 -1.85
N CYS A 29 8.53 0.19 -1.51
CA CYS A 29 8.83 -0.20 -0.13
C CYS A 29 9.82 0.78 0.52
N ALA A 30 10.93 1.08 -0.16
CA ALA A 30 11.92 2.04 0.34
C ALA A 30 11.33 3.44 0.52
N GLY A 31 10.50 3.89 -0.43
CA GLY A 31 9.81 5.18 -0.35
C GLY A 31 8.91 5.29 0.89
N HIS A 32 8.07 4.29 1.15
CA HIS A 32 7.20 4.29 2.32
C HIS A 32 7.97 4.25 3.65
N LEU A 33 9.08 3.50 3.71
CA LEU A 33 9.94 3.45 4.89
C LEU A 33 10.62 4.81 5.16
N LEU A 34 11.15 5.46 4.11
CA LEU A 34 11.79 6.77 4.23
C LEU A 34 10.80 7.85 4.65
N SER A 35 9.62 7.90 4.03
CA SER A 35 8.56 8.86 4.41
C SER A 35 8.11 8.68 5.86
N SER A 36 7.96 7.43 6.30
CA SER A 36 7.62 7.12 7.69
C SER A 36 8.71 7.59 8.66
N ALA A 37 9.98 7.32 8.36
CA ALA A 37 11.11 7.74 9.19
C ALA A 37 11.22 9.27 9.30
N ALA A 38 11.06 9.99 8.18
CA ALA A 38 11.10 11.44 8.14
C ALA A 38 10.01 12.06 9.03
N LEU A 39 8.78 11.54 8.99
CA LEU A 39 7.69 11.98 9.85
C LEU A 39 8.05 11.86 11.34
N TYR A 40 8.53 10.69 11.77
CA TYR A 40 8.85 10.45 13.17
C TYR A 40 10.01 11.33 13.65
N ALA A 41 11.00 11.59 12.79
CA ALA A 41 12.09 12.52 13.09
C ALA A 41 11.59 13.96 13.29
N CYS A 42 10.65 14.43 12.45
CA CYS A 42 10.03 15.75 12.62
C CYS A 42 9.23 15.85 13.92
N LEU A 43 8.45 14.82 14.24
CA LEU A 43 7.66 14.75 15.47
C LEU A 43 8.53 14.86 16.73
N THR A 44 9.62 14.10 16.80
CA THR A 44 10.50 14.11 17.99
C THR A 44 11.24 15.42 18.14
N ALA A 45 11.70 16.02 17.04
CA ALA A 45 12.34 17.35 17.06
C ALA A 45 11.37 18.44 17.58
N MET A 46 10.12 18.40 17.15
CA MET A 46 9.10 19.34 17.62
C MET A 46 8.78 19.18 19.10
N VAL A 47 8.62 17.95 19.58
CA VAL A 47 8.39 17.67 21.00
C VAL A 47 9.58 18.15 21.84
N ALA A 48 10.81 17.88 21.41
CA ALA A 48 12.01 18.35 22.10
C ALA A 48 12.10 19.88 22.18
N GLN A 49 11.72 20.58 21.10
CA GLN A 49 11.71 22.04 21.08
C GLN A 49 10.64 22.65 22.00
N SER A 50 9.47 22.03 22.10
CA SER A 50 8.38 22.51 22.98
C SER A 50 8.75 22.55 24.47
N GLN A 51 9.66 21.67 24.92
CA GLN A 51 10.05 21.56 26.32
C GLN A 51 11.08 22.60 26.77
N THR A 52 11.72 23.31 25.84
CA THR A 52 12.91 24.13 26.14
C THR A 52 12.70 25.65 26.05
N ASN A 53 11.58 26.12 25.50
CA ASN A 53 11.38 27.56 25.24
C ASN A 53 10.13 28.13 25.96
N PRO A 54 10.27 28.92 27.03
CA PRO A 54 9.14 29.47 27.79
C PRO A 54 8.35 30.57 27.05
N VAL A 55 8.82 31.11 25.92
CA VAL A 55 8.08 32.05 25.06
C VAL A 55 6.99 31.34 24.25
N LEU A 56 7.03 30.01 24.12
CA LEU A 56 6.03 29.21 23.42
C LEU A 56 4.68 29.05 24.16
N ALA A 57 4.53 29.58 25.38
CA ALA A 57 3.29 29.44 26.14
C ALA A 57 2.07 30.12 25.47
N ASP A 58 2.27 31.22 24.71
CA ASP A 58 1.24 31.89 23.89
C ASP A 58 1.10 31.27 22.48
N TYR A 59 2.13 30.55 22.03
CA TYR A 59 2.19 29.77 20.78
C TYR A 59 1.32 28.49 20.81
N GLN A 60 0.75 28.16 21.98
CA GLN A 60 -0.13 27.02 22.24
C GLN A 60 -1.29 26.83 21.25
N SER A 61 -1.76 27.89 20.59
CA SER A 61 -2.83 27.78 19.59
C SER A 61 -2.33 27.25 18.24
N LYS A 62 -1.11 27.60 17.82
CA LYS A 62 -0.48 27.15 16.56
C LYS A 62 0.13 25.76 16.69
N GLU A 63 0.68 25.41 17.85
CA GLU A 63 1.18 24.05 18.13
C GLU A 63 0.09 22.99 18.03
N ARG A 64 -1.12 23.30 18.49
CA ARG A 64 -2.27 22.38 18.37
C ARG A 64 -2.54 21.98 16.94
N TYR A 65 -2.51 22.92 16.00
CA TYR A 65 -2.72 22.62 14.58
C TYR A 65 -1.61 21.74 14.01
N ILE A 66 -0.35 21.96 14.42
CA ILE A 66 0.77 21.15 13.95
C ILE A 66 0.68 19.73 14.53
N VAL A 67 0.39 19.59 15.83
CA VAL A 67 0.17 18.27 16.45
C VAL A 67 -1.00 17.55 15.80
N ILE A 68 -2.12 18.22 15.54
CA ILE A 68 -3.27 17.64 14.83
C ILE A 68 -2.85 17.19 13.42
N ALA A 69 -2.12 18.02 12.67
CA ALA A 69 -1.66 17.68 11.33
C ALA A 69 -0.73 16.44 11.34
N LEU A 70 0.19 16.36 12.30
CA LEU A 70 1.10 15.22 12.43
C LEU A 70 0.35 13.94 12.85
N LEU A 71 -0.64 14.05 13.73
CA LEU A 71 -1.51 12.92 14.10
C LEU A 71 -2.34 12.43 12.92
N VAL A 72 -2.93 13.35 12.14
CA VAL A 72 -3.66 13.00 10.91
C VAL A 72 -2.75 12.31 9.91
N HIS A 73 -1.55 12.85 9.70
CA HIS A 73 -0.58 12.25 8.79
C HIS A 73 -0.09 10.88 9.28
N LEU A 74 0.12 10.69 10.59
CA LEU A 74 0.43 9.38 11.18
C LEU A 74 -0.68 8.36 10.90
N VAL A 75 -1.95 8.75 11.07
CA VAL A 75 -3.09 7.88 10.76
C VAL A 75 -3.14 7.52 9.27
N ILE A 76 -2.90 8.49 8.38
CA ILE A 76 -2.83 8.26 6.93
C ILE A 76 -1.68 7.29 6.59
N MET A 77 -0.51 7.44 7.20
CA MET A 77 0.63 6.55 6.98
C MET A 77 0.36 5.13 7.48
N ILE A 78 -0.27 4.97 8.65
CA ILE A 78 -0.67 3.65 9.17
C ILE A 78 -1.68 2.99 8.21
N LEU A 79 -2.68 3.75 7.74
CA LEU A 79 -3.68 3.25 6.80
C LEU A 79 -3.05 2.86 5.45
N LEU A 80 -2.12 3.67 4.95
CA LEU A 80 -1.37 3.42 3.71
C LEU A 80 -0.58 2.11 3.82
N LEU A 81 0.19 1.92 4.90
CA LEU A 81 1.00 0.72 5.12
C LEU A 81 0.13 -0.53 5.29
N TYR A 82 -1.00 -0.41 6.01
CA TYR A 82 -1.95 -1.52 6.18
C TYR A 82 -2.61 -1.90 4.86
N ALA A 83 -3.04 -0.91 4.06
CA ALA A 83 -3.60 -1.13 2.74
C ALA A 83 -2.58 -1.77 1.78
N TRP A 84 -1.34 -1.27 1.79
CA TRP A 84 -0.23 -1.79 1.00
C TRP A 84 0.04 -3.26 1.32
N TYR A 85 0.29 -3.57 2.60
CA TYR A 85 0.52 -4.94 3.05
C TYR A 85 -0.65 -5.86 2.70
N SER A 86 -1.89 -5.44 2.99
CA SER A 86 -3.08 -6.23 2.66
C SER A 86 -3.24 -6.47 1.16
N CYS A 87 -2.88 -5.49 0.31
CA CYS A 87 -3.01 -5.61 -1.13
C CYS A 87 -2.00 -6.59 -1.71
N GLU A 88 -0.74 -6.57 -1.23
CA GLU A 88 0.31 -7.49 -1.66
C GLU A 88 0.12 -8.92 -1.14
N SER A 89 -0.36 -9.08 0.09
CA SER A 89 -0.65 -10.40 0.68
C SER A 89 -1.86 -11.10 0.07
N CYS A 90 -2.75 -10.36 -0.59
CA CYS A 90 -3.94 -10.93 -1.22
C CYS A 90 -3.55 -11.75 -2.46
N ASP A 91 -4.10 -12.96 -2.58
CA ASP A 91 -4.16 -13.65 -3.88
C ASP A 91 -5.41 -13.16 -4.65
N PRO A 92 -5.25 -12.30 -5.66
CA PRO A 92 -6.37 -11.79 -6.44
C PRO A 92 -7.00 -12.85 -7.36
N GLY A 93 -6.32 -13.97 -7.61
CA GLY A 93 -6.78 -15.06 -8.48
C GLY A 93 -7.56 -16.15 -7.75
N GLU A 94 -7.54 -16.17 -6.42
CA GLU A 94 -8.27 -17.16 -5.63
C GLU A 94 -9.79 -17.05 -5.90
N MET A 95 -10.43 -18.15 -6.28
CA MET A 95 -11.86 -18.18 -6.66
C MET A 95 -12.74 -18.88 -5.62
N SER A 96 -12.17 -19.70 -4.73
CA SER A 96 -12.96 -20.48 -3.76
C SER A 96 -13.48 -19.64 -2.59
N GLU A 97 -12.81 -18.53 -2.28
CA GLU A 97 -13.20 -17.64 -1.19
C GLU A 97 -13.90 -16.37 -1.69
N GLU A 98 -15.00 -16.00 -1.05
CA GLU A 98 -15.63 -14.68 -1.23
C GLU A 98 -14.66 -13.56 -0.82
N PRO A 99 -14.68 -12.39 -1.49
CA PRO A 99 -13.84 -11.26 -1.13
C PRO A 99 -14.12 -10.78 0.30
N LYS A 100 -13.07 -10.70 1.13
CA LYS A 100 -13.16 -10.09 2.45
C LYS A 100 -13.45 -8.58 2.30
N PRO A 101 -14.46 -8.03 3.00
CA PRO A 101 -14.75 -6.60 2.94
C PRO A 101 -13.58 -5.74 3.41
N TRP A 102 -13.26 -4.69 2.65
CA TRP A 102 -12.29 -3.67 3.05
C TRP A 102 -13.03 -2.50 3.68
N PHE A 103 -13.03 -2.39 5.01
CA PHE A 103 -13.86 -1.41 5.74
C PHE A 103 -15.34 -1.42 5.32
N GLY A 104 -15.91 -2.62 5.14
CA GLY A 104 -17.29 -2.81 4.68
C GLY A 104 -17.48 -2.66 3.16
N ILE A 105 -16.45 -2.30 2.41
CA ILE A 105 -16.51 -2.17 0.95
C ILE A 105 -16.22 -3.53 0.30
N VAL A 106 -17.14 -3.98 -0.54
CA VAL A 106 -16.97 -5.15 -1.40
C VAL A 106 -17.31 -4.75 -2.83
N MET A 107 -16.43 -5.08 -3.75
CA MET A 107 -16.67 -4.82 -5.17
C MET A 107 -17.72 -5.81 -5.71
N LYS A 108 -18.88 -5.28 -6.14
CA LYS A 108 -20.04 -6.05 -6.65
C LYS A 108 -20.51 -5.52 -7.99
N GLY A 109 -21.11 -6.40 -8.79
CA GLY A 109 -21.71 -6.08 -10.08
C GLY A 109 -20.96 -6.68 -11.27
N PRO A 110 -21.54 -6.60 -12.49
CA PRO A 110 -21.12 -7.41 -13.63
C PRO A 110 -19.67 -7.23 -14.08
N ARG A 111 -19.08 -6.05 -13.82
CA ARG A 111 -17.66 -5.79 -14.12
C ARG A 111 -16.74 -6.73 -13.33
N TRP A 112 -17.08 -6.99 -12.07
CA TRP A 112 -16.21 -7.68 -11.12
C TRP A 112 -16.28 -9.21 -11.24
N GLU A 113 -17.31 -9.72 -11.94
CA GLU A 113 -17.47 -11.14 -12.26
C GLU A 113 -16.66 -11.55 -13.49
N LYS A 114 -16.30 -10.60 -14.37
CA LYS A 114 -15.47 -10.86 -15.54
C LYS A 114 -14.05 -11.22 -15.10
N THR A 115 -13.50 -12.28 -15.67
CA THR A 115 -12.11 -12.70 -15.43
C THR A 115 -11.21 -12.28 -16.59
N LYS A 116 -9.93 -12.04 -16.30
CA LYS A 116 -8.89 -11.90 -17.34
C LYS A 116 -7.65 -12.69 -16.93
N TYR A 117 -6.89 -13.16 -17.92
CA TYR A 117 -5.63 -13.85 -17.69
C TYR A 117 -4.46 -12.85 -17.61
N CYS A 118 -3.64 -12.97 -16.57
CA CYS A 118 -2.40 -12.22 -16.45
C CYS A 118 -1.23 -13.11 -16.87
N ALA A 119 -0.57 -12.76 -17.98
CA ALA A 119 0.62 -13.50 -18.44
C ALA A 119 1.82 -13.40 -17.49
N VAL A 120 1.94 -12.27 -16.76
CA VAL A 120 3.03 -12.06 -15.78
C VAL A 120 2.85 -12.97 -14.57
N CYS A 121 1.64 -13.03 -14.01
CA CYS A 121 1.35 -13.89 -12.87
C CYS A 121 1.06 -15.35 -13.25
N ARG A 122 0.80 -15.61 -14.54
CA ARG A 122 0.36 -16.91 -15.07
C ARG A 122 -0.89 -17.46 -14.39
N LYS A 123 -1.87 -16.57 -14.16
CA LYS A 123 -3.17 -16.95 -13.58
C LYS A 123 -4.30 -16.08 -14.08
N THR A 124 -5.51 -16.59 -13.91
CA THR A 124 -6.76 -15.86 -14.16
C THR A 124 -7.16 -15.09 -12.91
N VAL A 125 -7.61 -13.84 -13.09
CA VAL A 125 -7.96 -12.93 -12.00
C VAL A 125 -9.39 -12.39 -12.21
N PRO A 126 -10.32 -12.62 -11.26
CA PRO A 126 -11.64 -12.00 -11.27
C PRO A 126 -11.60 -10.49 -11.11
N GLY A 127 -12.38 -9.78 -11.93
CA GLY A 127 -12.44 -8.32 -11.96
C GLY A 127 -11.09 -7.66 -12.25
N MET A 128 -10.18 -8.36 -12.93
CA MET A 128 -8.82 -7.87 -13.18
C MET A 128 -8.82 -6.52 -13.87
N ASP A 129 -8.17 -5.58 -13.22
CA ASP A 129 -7.89 -4.27 -13.76
C ASP A 129 -6.54 -4.29 -14.49
N HIS A 130 -5.46 -4.52 -13.74
CA HIS A 130 -4.09 -4.54 -14.27
C HIS A 130 -3.15 -5.39 -13.39
N HIS A 131 -1.94 -5.64 -13.87
CA HIS A 131 -0.83 -6.12 -13.04
C HIS A 131 -0.02 -4.91 -12.56
N CYS A 132 0.03 -4.68 -11.26
CA CYS A 132 0.74 -3.55 -10.69
C CYS A 132 2.19 -3.95 -10.38
N THR A 133 3.16 -3.35 -11.06
CA THR A 133 4.57 -3.63 -10.81
C THR A 133 5.01 -3.14 -9.43
N TRP A 134 4.48 -2.00 -8.95
CA TRP A 134 4.76 -1.44 -7.62
C TRP A 134 4.32 -2.33 -6.45
N LEU A 135 3.30 -3.16 -6.66
CA LEU A 135 2.80 -4.14 -5.69
C LEU A 135 3.21 -5.58 -6.03
N ASN A 136 3.83 -5.75 -7.21
CA ASN A 136 4.19 -7.02 -7.81
C ASN A 136 3.05 -8.06 -7.82
N THR A 137 1.80 -7.63 -7.95
CA THR A 137 0.61 -8.48 -7.95
C THR A 137 -0.46 -7.91 -8.88
N CYS A 138 -1.45 -8.74 -9.23
CA CYS A 138 -2.61 -8.23 -9.96
C CYS A 138 -3.52 -7.43 -9.03
N VAL A 139 -4.11 -6.37 -9.57
CA VAL A 139 -5.21 -5.63 -8.95
C VAL A 139 -6.51 -6.12 -9.59
N GLY A 140 -7.38 -6.70 -8.78
CA GLY A 140 -8.65 -7.29 -9.21
C GLY A 140 -9.72 -7.15 -8.13
N ARG A 141 -10.85 -7.84 -8.29
CA ARG A 141 -12.03 -7.70 -7.40
C ARG A 141 -11.69 -7.78 -5.91
N LYS A 142 -10.78 -8.68 -5.52
CA LYS A 142 -10.45 -8.97 -4.11
C LYS A 142 -9.59 -7.90 -3.42
N ASN A 143 -8.74 -7.19 -4.16
CA ASN A 143 -7.81 -6.21 -3.60
C ASN A 143 -7.97 -4.79 -4.18
N TYR A 144 -8.99 -4.55 -5.00
CA TYR A 144 -9.21 -3.25 -5.63
C TYR A 144 -9.43 -2.12 -4.61
N ALA A 145 -10.19 -2.39 -3.54
CA ALA A 145 -10.48 -1.38 -2.53
C ALA A 145 -9.22 -0.98 -1.75
N GLN A 146 -8.37 -1.95 -1.41
CA GLN A 146 -7.05 -1.75 -0.81
C GLN A 146 -6.17 -0.90 -1.75
N PHE A 147 -6.08 -1.30 -3.03
CA PHE A 147 -5.32 -0.55 -4.03
C PHE A 147 -5.79 0.91 -4.14
N PHE A 148 -7.11 1.14 -4.12
CA PHE A 148 -7.66 2.49 -4.16
C PHE A 148 -7.33 3.29 -2.90
N THR A 149 -7.33 2.67 -1.71
CA THR A 149 -6.85 3.30 -0.48
C THR A 149 -5.36 3.68 -0.58
N ILE A 150 -4.51 2.82 -1.16
CA ILE A 150 -3.09 3.15 -1.40
C ILE A 150 -2.98 4.39 -2.31
N ALA A 151 -3.74 4.43 -3.41
CA ALA A 151 -3.71 5.56 -4.34
C ALA A 151 -4.16 6.87 -3.69
N ILE A 152 -5.21 6.86 -2.86
CA ILE A 152 -5.67 8.06 -2.14
C ILE A 152 -4.65 8.49 -1.09
N CYS A 153 -4.21 7.59 -0.22
CA CYS A 153 -3.30 7.92 0.86
C CYS A 153 -1.91 8.33 0.34
N GLY A 154 -1.46 7.77 -0.79
CA GLY A 154 -0.19 8.09 -1.43
C GLY A 154 -0.18 9.42 -2.20
N THR A 155 -1.32 9.85 -2.76
CA THR A 155 -1.43 11.12 -3.51
C THR A 155 -1.60 12.35 -2.62
N ILE A 156 -1.94 12.17 -1.34
CA ILE A 156 -2.06 13.25 -0.35
C ILE A 156 -0.68 13.84 0.05
N LEU A 157 0.45 13.27 -0.43
CA LEU A 157 1.80 13.59 0.06
C LEU A 157 2.75 14.34 -0.90
N PRO A 158 2.41 14.60 -2.17
CA PRO A 158 2.92 15.83 -2.79
C PRO A 158 1.98 16.39 -3.88
N LEU A 159 1.03 17.26 -3.52
CA LEU A 159 0.37 18.15 -4.50
C LEU A 159 1.11 19.50 -4.69
N ASN A 160 2.33 19.65 -4.13
CA ASN A 160 3.11 20.89 -4.23
C ASN A 160 4.51 20.66 -4.83
N ALA A 161 4.61 19.99 -5.97
CA ALA A 161 5.88 19.92 -6.71
C ALA A 161 5.69 19.86 -8.22
N LYS A 162 4.86 20.75 -8.77
CA LYS A 162 4.99 21.28 -10.13
C LYS A 162 4.54 22.72 -10.07
N ASP A 163 5.50 23.64 -10.04
CA ASP A 163 5.47 24.96 -10.66
C ASP A 163 6.69 25.78 -10.19
N SER A 164 7.82 25.57 -10.88
CA SER A 164 8.91 26.54 -11.08
C SER A 164 9.94 25.98 -12.06
#